data_AF-A0AAU7TQT4-F1
#
_entry.id   AF-A0AAU7TQT4-F1
#
_cell.length_a   1.000
_cell.length_b   1.000
_cell.length_c   1.000
_cell.angle_alpha   90.00
_cell.angle_beta   90.00
_cell.angle_gamma   90.00
#
_symmetry.space_group_name_H-M   'P 1'
#
loop_
_entity.id
_entity.type
_entity.pdbx_description
1 polymer ?
#
loop_
_entity_poly.entity_id
_entity_poly.type
_entity_poly.pdbx_seq_one_letter_code
_entity_poly.pdbx_strand_id
1 'polypeptide(L)'
;MRHHFGSKEALREACDAYAKERMLQIGAELTQGRELKNLDPLALHPVAFPLQLYIVRSMMDGSPTATAFFLEGVDAVEEWTTTFGINPKDRRGYAAALAAIKLSVFVFRDQVSKALGQDITTPEGYNRIGQALMEVFTIPLLPQDNVDTQEK
;
A
#
# COMPACT_ATOMS: atom_id res chain seq x y z
N MET A 1 -28.67 -6.82 -14.69
CA MET A 1 -27.28 -6.28 -14.62
C MET A 1 -26.45 -6.65 -15.87
N ARG A 2 -27.05 -6.74 -17.07
CA ARG A 2 -26.39 -7.22 -18.31
C ARG A 2 -26.31 -6.18 -19.44
N HIS A 3 -26.63 -4.91 -19.19
CA HIS A 3 -26.69 -3.88 -20.24
C HIS A 3 -25.74 -2.68 -20.05
N HIS A 4 -24.96 -2.59 -18.96
CA HIS A 4 -24.01 -1.50 -18.76
C HIS A 4 -22.55 -1.84 -19.11
N PHE A 5 -22.14 -3.11 -19.00
CA PHE A 5 -20.73 -3.48 -19.15
C PHE A 5 -20.45 -4.47 -20.28
N GLY A 6 -21.46 -5.02 -20.96
CA GLY A 6 -21.26 -5.92 -22.12
C GLY A 6 -20.66 -7.30 -21.79
N SER A 7 -19.67 -7.39 -20.92
CA SER A 7 -19.01 -8.61 -20.43
C SER A 7 -18.60 -8.50 -18.95
N LYS A 8 -18.17 -9.63 -18.36
CA LYS A 8 -17.66 -9.68 -16.99
C LYS A 8 -16.30 -8.99 -16.87
N GLU A 9 -15.51 -9.07 -17.94
CA GLU A 9 -14.18 -8.49 -18.08
C GLU A 9 -14.28 -6.96 -18.10
N ALA A 10 -15.20 -6.40 -18.89
CA ALA A 10 -15.43 -4.96 -18.93
C ALA A 10 -16.03 -4.39 -17.63
N LEU A 11 -16.82 -5.18 -16.89
CA LEU A 11 -17.22 -4.80 -15.53
C LEU A 11 -16.01 -4.75 -14.59
N ARG A 12 -15.10 -5.73 -14.67
CA ARG A 12 -13.89 -5.77 -13.85
C ARG A 12 -12.99 -4.57 -14.14
N GLU A 13 -12.77 -4.25 -15.41
CA GLU A 13 -11.99 -3.08 -15.82
C GLU A 13 -12.57 -1.78 -15.27
N ALA A 14 -13.89 -1.62 -15.33
CA ALA A 14 -14.57 -0.45 -14.75
C ALA A 14 -14.42 -0.38 -13.23
N CYS A 15 -14.52 -1.51 -12.53
CA CYS A 15 -14.30 -1.58 -11.09
C CYS A 15 -12.84 -1.27 -10.72
N ASP A 16 -11.86 -1.76 -11.49
CA ASP A 16 -10.44 -1.46 -11.29
C ASP A 16 -10.13 0.03 -11.49
N ALA A 17 -10.68 0.63 -12.54
CA ALA A 17 -10.55 2.06 -12.81
C ALA A 17 -11.15 2.91 -11.68
N TYR A 18 -12.37 2.56 -11.24
CA TYR A 18 -13.02 3.25 -10.12
C TYR A 18 -12.22 3.13 -8.82
N ALA A 19 -11.75 1.93 -8.48
CA ALA A 19 -10.99 1.71 -7.25
C ALA A 19 -9.68 2.51 -7.25
N LYS A 20 -8.97 2.52 -8.38
CA LYS A 20 -7.77 3.34 -8.58
C LYS A 20 -8.08 4.83 -8.40
N GLU A 21 -9.07 5.35 -9.12
CA GLU A 21 -9.41 6.77 -9.07
C GLU A 21 -9.81 7.21 -7.65
N ARG A 22 -10.65 6.42 -6.97
CA ARG A 22 -11.08 6.74 -5.62
C ARG A 22 -9.92 6.72 -4.62
N MET A 23 -8.97 5.79 -4.77
CA MET A 23 -7.77 5.77 -3.93
C MET A 23 -6.87 6.99 -4.16
N LEU A 24 -6.73 7.45 -5.40
CA LEU A 24 -5.98 8.68 -5.71
C LEU A 24 -6.65 9.92 -5.12
N GLN A 25 -7.98 10.02 -5.20
CA GLN A 25 -8.75 11.09 -4.56
C GLN A 25 -8.56 11.10 -3.04
N ILE A 26 -8.67 9.94 -2.39
CA ILE A 26 -8.39 9.82 -0.94
C ILE A 26 -6.97 10.28 -0.65
N GLY A 27 -5.97 9.87 -1.45
CA GLY A 27 -4.59 10.33 -1.30
C GLY A 27 -4.44 11.85 -1.39
N ALA A 28 -5.10 12.50 -2.36
CA ALA A 28 -5.09 13.94 -2.54
C ALA A 28 -5.79 14.69 -1.40
N GLU A 29 -6.94 14.20 -0.92
CA GLU A 29 -7.66 14.73 0.24
C GLU A 29 -6.79 14.72 1.52
N LEU A 30 -5.82 13.79 1.60
CA LEU A 30 -4.90 13.66 2.73
C LEU A 30 -3.69 14.60 2.63
N THR A 31 -3.19 14.87 1.44
CA THR A 31 -2.02 15.74 1.23
C THR A 31 -2.40 17.22 1.12
N GLN A 32 -3.64 17.54 0.77
CA GLN A 32 -4.17 18.91 0.74
C GLN A 32 -4.45 19.44 2.15
N GLY A 33 -3.41 19.99 2.80
CA GLY A 33 -3.55 20.83 4.00
C GLY A 33 -3.35 20.14 5.35
N ARG A 34 -2.90 18.88 5.37
CA ARG A 34 -2.49 18.18 6.61
C ARG A 34 -1.04 17.71 6.49
N GLU A 35 -0.22 18.03 7.49
CA GLU A 35 1.02 17.28 7.68
C GLU A 35 0.68 15.81 7.90
N LEU A 36 1.54 14.88 7.45
CA LEU A 36 1.36 13.42 7.62
C LEU A 36 1.00 13.03 9.06
N LYS A 37 1.47 13.80 10.05
CA LYS A 37 1.18 13.63 11.49
C LYS A 37 -0.27 13.91 11.90
N ASN A 38 -1.06 14.59 11.06
CA ASN A 38 -2.45 15.00 11.32
C ASN A 38 -3.48 14.10 10.61
N LEU A 39 -3.03 13.02 9.95
CA LEU A 39 -3.93 12.04 9.35
C LEU A 39 -4.48 11.13 10.45
N ASP A 40 -5.80 11.01 10.53
CA ASP A 40 -6.45 10.01 11.39
C ASP A 40 -6.70 8.73 10.58
N PRO A 41 -5.92 7.65 10.80
CA PRO A 41 -6.11 6.39 10.09
C PRO A 41 -7.48 5.76 10.37
N LEU A 42 -8.11 6.06 11.52
CA LEU A 42 -9.41 5.51 11.92
C LEU A 42 -10.54 6.13 11.10
N ALA A 43 -10.46 7.43 10.81
CA ALA A 43 -11.44 8.12 9.97
C ALA A 43 -11.44 7.65 8.51
N LEU A 44 -10.28 7.19 8.02
CA LEU A 44 -10.08 6.76 6.62
C LEU A 44 -10.37 5.28 6.40
N HIS A 45 -10.20 4.49 7.46
CA HIS A 45 -10.33 3.04 7.42
C HIS A 45 -11.62 2.55 6.72
N PRO A 46 -12.83 3.06 7.01
CA PRO A 46 -14.07 2.54 6.42
C PRO A 46 -14.15 2.62 4.89
N VAL A 47 -13.43 3.56 4.27
CA VAL A 47 -13.47 3.78 2.81
C VAL A 47 -12.19 3.26 2.15
N ALA A 48 -11.02 3.54 2.73
CA ALA A 48 -9.74 3.17 2.14
C ALA A 48 -9.47 1.66 2.22
N PHE A 49 -9.82 1.02 3.34
CA PHE A 49 -9.47 -0.38 3.57
C PHE A 49 -10.14 -1.35 2.59
N PRO A 50 -11.46 -1.27 2.32
CA PRO A 50 -12.09 -2.13 1.32
C PRO A 50 -11.53 -1.93 -0.10
N LEU A 51 -11.17 -0.69 -0.46
CA LEU A 51 -10.55 -0.37 -1.76
C LEU A 51 -9.14 -0.96 -1.86
N GLN A 52 -8.35 -0.88 -0.80
CA GLN A 52 -7.01 -1.49 -0.73
C GLN A 52 -7.10 -3.02 -0.90
N LEU A 53 -8.02 -3.67 -0.18
CA LEU A 53 -8.26 -5.11 -0.34
C LEU A 53 -8.66 -5.47 -1.78
N TYR A 54 -9.56 -4.69 -2.38
CA TYR A 54 -10.00 -4.90 -3.75
C TYR A 54 -8.84 -4.78 -4.74
N ILE A 55 -8.05 -3.70 -4.65
CA ILE A 55 -6.91 -3.45 -5.55
C ILE A 55 -5.86 -4.56 -5.43
N VAL A 56 -5.51 -4.94 -4.20
CA VAL A 56 -4.55 -6.02 -3.96
C VAL A 56 -5.07 -7.33 -4.54
N ARG A 57 -6.35 -7.65 -4.33
CA ARG A 57 -6.96 -8.83 -4.93
C ARG A 57 -6.94 -8.77 -6.46
N SER A 58 -7.26 -7.62 -7.04
CA SER A 58 -7.29 -7.46 -8.48
C SER A 58 -5.90 -7.60 -9.11
N MET A 59 -4.88 -7.10 -8.40
CA MET A 59 -3.47 -7.27 -8.76
C MET A 59 -3.05 -8.75 -8.72
N MET A 60 -3.44 -9.48 -7.66
CA MET A 60 -3.14 -10.93 -7.54
C MET A 60 -3.80 -11.77 -8.63
N ASP A 61 -4.94 -11.34 -9.13
CA ASP A 61 -5.64 -11.98 -10.25
C ASP A 61 -5.07 -11.54 -11.63
N GLY A 62 -4.04 -10.68 -11.67
CA GLY A 62 -3.35 -10.26 -12.90
C GLY A 62 -3.96 -9.07 -13.62
N SER A 63 -4.72 -8.20 -12.94
CA SER A 63 -5.29 -6.99 -13.56
C SER A 63 -4.18 -6.01 -14.04
N PRO A 64 -4.16 -5.63 -15.33
CA PRO A 64 -3.23 -4.63 -15.84
C PRO A 64 -3.37 -3.27 -15.16
N THR A 65 -4.61 -2.86 -14.85
CA THR A 65 -4.88 -1.58 -14.18
C THR A 65 -4.33 -1.57 -12.76
N ALA A 66 -4.50 -2.66 -12.01
CA ALA A 66 -3.96 -2.78 -10.66
C ALA A 66 -2.43 -2.86 -10.67
N THR A 67 -1.83 -3.56 -11.65
CA THR A 67 -0.37 -3.56 -11.85
C THR A 67 0.16 -2.16 -12.18
N ALA A 68 -0.50 -1.42 -13.07
CA ALA A 68 -0.11 -0.05 -13.38
C ALA A 68 -0.16 0.85 -12.13
N PHE A 69 -1.19 0.70 -11.29
CA PHE A 69 -1.30 1.43 -10.03
C PHE A 69 -0.18 1.08 -9.04
N PHE A 70 0.27 -0.17 -8.98
CA PHE A 70 1.45 -0.54 -8.21
C PHE A 70 2.71 0.19 -8.71
N LEU A 71 2.94 0.18 -10.02
CA LEU A 71 4.11 0.82 -10.62
C LEU A 71 4.12 2.34 -10.39
N GLU A 72 2.96 3.00 -10.51
CA GLU A 72 2.80 4.41 -10.14
C GLU A 72 3.15 4.66 -8.65
N GLY A 73 2.77 3.72 -7.77
CA GLY A 73 3.15 3.76 -6.36
C GLY A 73 4.67 3.63 -6.14
N VAL A 74 5.35 2.80 -6.94
CA VAL A 74 6.82 2.69 -6.91
C VAL A 74 7.45 4.01 -7.36
N ASP A 75 6.97 4.61 -8.44
CA ASP A 75 7.45 5.89 -8.94
C ASP A 75 7.31 7.00 -7.87
N ALA A 76 6.17 7.04 -7.18
CA ALA A 76 5.93 7.98 -6.08
C ALA A 76 6.87 7.78 -4.89
N VAL A 77 7.20 6.53 -4.53
CA VAL A 77 8.18 6.26 -3.47
C VAL A 77 9.59 6.69 -3.90
N GLU A 78 9.96 6.46 -5.15
CA GLU A 78 11.24 6.87 -5.71
C GLU A 78 11.42 8.40 -5.66
N GLU A 79 10.40 9.15 -6.06
CA GLU A 79 10.36 10.61 -5.92
C GLU A 79 10.43 11.07 -4.45
N TRP A 80 9.69 10.40 -3.56
CA TRP A 80 9.72 10.68 -2.13
C TRP A 80 11.12 10.48 -1.54
N THR A 81 11.81 9.37 -1.86
CA THR A 81 13.18 9.15 -1.37
C THR A 81 14.15 10.23 -1.84
N THR A 82 13.98 10.73 -3.07
CA THR A 82 14.78 11.83 -3.61
C THR A 82 14.53 13.13 -2.82
N THR A 83 13.27 13.45 -2.58
CA THR A 83 12.84 14.66 -1.87
C THR A 83 13.40 14.71 -0.43
N PHE A 84 13.45 13.56 0.24
CA PHE A 84 13.87 13.45 1.64
C PHE A 84 15.33 13.02 1.83
N GLY A 85 16.13 12.96 0.75
CA GLY A 85 17.57 12.66 0.84
C GLY A 85 17.89 11.21 1.22
N ILE A 86 16.96 10.28 0.99
CA ILE A 86 17.17 8.84 1.22
C ILE A 86 17.92 8.28 0.00
N ASN A 87 19.12 7.73 0.23
CA ASN A 87 20.05 7.34 -0.85
C ASN A 87 20.45 5.85 -0.83
N PRO A 88 19.51 4.93 -1.11
CA PRO A 88 19.81 3.50 -1.27
C PRO A 88 20.67 3.27 -2.52
N LYS A 89 21.47 2.19 -2.51
CA LYS A 89 22.31 1.78 -3.66
C LYS A 89 21.49 1.52 -4.92
N ASP A 90 20.38 0.79 -4.77
CA ASP A 90 19.37 0.59 -5.81
C ASP A 90 18.07 1.26 -5.36
N ARG A 91 17.80 2.45 -5.89
CA ARG A 91 16.60 3.23 -5.57
C ARG A 91 15.33 2.57 -6.09
N ARG A 92 15.37 1.96 -7.27
CA ARG A 92 14.21 1.30 -7.85
C ARG A 92 13.83 0.06 -7.05
N GLY A 93 14.83 -0.76 -6.72
CA GLY A 93 14.65 -1.93 -5.85
C GLY A 93 14.13 -1.56 -4.46
N TYR A 94 14.67 -0.50 -3.86
CA TYR A 94 14.19 0.03 -2.59
C TYR A 94 12.71 0.46 -2.66
N ALA A 95 12.34 1.23 -3.68
CA ALA A 95 10.98 1.72 -3.85
C ALA A 95 9.98 0.58 -4.08
N ALA A 96 10.35 -0.40 -4.90
CA ALA A 96 9.54 -1.59 -5.16
C ALA A 96 9.34 -2.44 -3.89
N ALA A 97 10.41 -2.64 -3.11
CA ALA A 97 10.35 -3.36 -1.85
C ALA A 97 9.43 -2.65 -0.83
N LEU A 98 9.57 -1.33 -0.68
CA LEU A 98 8.74 -0.55 0.24
C LEU A 98 7.26 -0.59 -0.14
N ALA A 99 6.95 -0.44 -1.43
CA ALA A 99 5.58 -0.58 -1.94
C ALA A 99 5.01 -1.98 -1.68
N ALA A 100 5.79 -3.04 -1.91
CA ALA A 100 5.38 -4.41 -1.67
C ALA A 100 5.14 -4.71 -0.19
N ILE A 101 6.04 -4.28 0.71
CA ILE A 101 5.90 -4.45 2.16
C ILE A 101 4.59 -3.79 2.64
N LYS A 102 4.32 -2.57 2.19
CA LYS A 102 3.10 -1.85 2.54
C LYS A 102 1.82 -2.60 2.13
N LEU A 103 1.84 -3.29 1.00
CA LEU A 103 0.68 -4.04 0.51
C LEU A 103 0.56 -5.45 1.13
N SER A 104 1.65 -6.01 1.64
CA SER A 104 1.70 -7.39 2.15
C SER A 104 0.67 -7.66 3.26
N VAL A 105 0.35 -6.68 4.10
CA VAL A 105 -0.62 -6.82 5.19
C VAL A 105 -2.04 -7.10 4.69
N PHE A 106 -2.38 -6.63 3.48
CA PHE A 106 -3.67 -6.90 2.85
C PHE A 106 -3.69 -8.29 2.19
N VAL A 107 -2.55 -8.73 1.64
CA VAL A 107 -2.40 -10.08 1.08
C VAL A 107 -2.53 -11.13 2.20
N PHE A 108 -1.88 -10.87 3.33
CA PHE A 108 -1.86 -11.77 4.49
C PHE A 108 -2.92 -11.41 5.53
N ARG A 109 -4.00 -10.74 5.14
CA ARG A 109 -5.02 -10.20 6.06
C ARG A 109 -5.41 -11.20 7.14
N ASP A 110 -5.83 -12.39 6.74
CA ASP A 110 -6.34 -13.41 7.67
C ASP A 110 -5.23 -13.94 8.60
N GLN A 111 -3.99 -14.06 8.09
CA GLN A 111 -2.83 -14.51 8.86
C GLN A 111 -2.40 -13.44 9.87
N VAL A 112 -2.37 -12.17 9.46
CA VAL A 112 -2.05 -11.05 10.34
C VAL A 112 -3.10 -10.92 11.43
N SER A 113 -4.40 -11.03 11.10
CA SER A 113 -5.46 -11.00 12.12
C SER A 113 -5.32 -12.11 13.16
N LYS A 114 -4.99 -13.33 12.72
CA LYS A 114 -4.71 -14.45 13.63
C LYS A 114 -3.48 -14.19 14.50
N ALA A 115 -2.40 -13.65 13.92
CA ALA A 115 -1.18 -13.34 14.65
C ALA A 115 -1.38 -12.24 15.71
N LEU A 116 -2.23 -11.25 15.42
CA LEU A 116 -2.53 -10.16 16.36
C LEU A 116 -3.60 -10.52 17.40
N GLY A 117 -4.36 -11.60 17.18
CA GLY A 117 -5.57 -11.89 17.93
C GLY A 117 -6.66 -10.83 17.75
N GLN A 118 -6.62 -10.08 16.64
CA GLN A 118 -7.46 -8.91 16.38
C GLN A 118 -7.70 -8.78 14.88
N ASP A 119 -8.96 -8.56 14.49
CA ASP A 119 -9.32 -8.39 13.08
C ASP A 119 -8.75 -7.06 12.54
N ILE A 120 -7.93 -7.13 11.48
CA ILE A 120 -7.30 -5.94 10.90
C ILE A 120 -8.27 -5.15 10.00
N THR A 121 -9.46 -5.69 9.74
CA THR A 121 -10.54 -4.96 9.06
C THR A 121 -11.39 -4.14 10.02
N THR A 122 -11.05 -4.09 11.32
CA THR A 122 -11.60 -3.08 12.21
C THR A 122 -10.68 -1.88 12.26
N PRO A 123 -11.19 -0.67 12.52
CA PRO A 123 -10.34 0.52 12.66
C PRO A 123 -9.19 0.31 13.67
N GLU A 124 -9.47 -0.34 14.80
CA GLU A 124 -8.48 -0.60 15.85
C GLU A 124 -7.38 -1.55 15.35
N GLY A 125 -7.76 -2.61 14.62
CA GLY A 125 -6.81 -3.58 14.08
C GLY A 125 -5.95 -2.97 12.99
N TYR A 126 -6.55 -2.15 12.12
CA TYR A 126 -5.84 -1.41 11.09
C TYR A 126 -4.85 -0.39 11.67
N ASN A 127 -5.24 0.33 12.71
CA ASN A 127 -4.34 1.26 13.41
C ASN A 127 -3.17 0.50 14.05
N ARG A 128 -3.45 -0.62 14.75
CA ARG A 128 -2.42 -1.45 15.38
C ARG A 128 -1.37 -1.97 14.38
N ILE A 129 -1.79 -2.49 13.23
CA ILE A 129 -0.84 -2.95 12.20
C ILE A 129 -0.11 -1.77 11.54
N GLY A 130 -0.77 -0.62 11.37
CA GLY A 130 -0.15 0.60 10.87
C GLY A 130 1.00 1.09 11.77
N GLN A 131 0.80 1.10 13.09
CA GLN A 131 1.86 1.44 14.05
C GLN A 131 3.02 0.45 14.00
N ALA A 132 2.73 -0.86 13.94
CA ALA A 132 3.77 -1.87 13.82
C ALA A 132 4.60 -1.73 12.52
N LEU A 133 3.96 -1.39 11.39
CA LEU A 133 4.68 -1.09 10.15
C LEU A 133 5.59 0.14 10.29
N MET A 134 5.13 1.19 10.98
CA MET A 134 5.98 2.36 11.26
C MET A 134 7.20 2.00 12.11
N GLU A 135 7.04 1.15 13.12
CA GLU A 135 8.16 0.64 13.93
C GLU A 135 9.16 -0.16 13.07
N VAL A 136 8.68 -1.01 12.15
CA VAL A 136 9.55 -1.76 11.21
C VAL A 136 10.45 -0.84 10.38
N PHE A 137 9.99 0.36 10.03
CA PHE A 137 10.80 1.31 9.24
C PHE A 137 11.70 2.23 10.08
N THR A 138 11.51 2.26 11.41
CA THR A 138 12.22 3.17 12.30
C THR A 138 13.19 2.47 13.25
N ILE A 139 12.98 1.18 13.50
CA ILE A 139 13.84 0.34 14.32
C ILE A 139 14.74 -0.49 13.38
N PRO A 140 16.07 -0.30 13.41
CA PRO A 140 16.99 -1.07 12.58
C PRO A 140 16.89 -2.57 12.88
N LEU A 141 16.55 -3.38 11.87
CA LEU A 141 16.48 -4.83 12.00
C LEU A 141 17.85 -5.51 11.96
N LEU A 142 18.81 -4.88 11.27
CA LEU A 142 20.18 -5.36 11.16
C LEU A 142 21.15 -4.27 11.67
N PRO A 143 22.22 -4.65 12.39
CA PRO A 143 23.36 -3.77 12.62
C PRO A 143 23.88 -3.24 11.28
N GLN A 144 24.18 -1.95 11.22
CA GLN A 144 24.58 -1.25 9.98
C GLN A 144 25.85 -1.86 9.35
N ASP A 145 26.70 -2.49 10.17
CA ASP A 145 27.95 -3.14 9.76
C ASP A 145 27.75 -4.38 8.85
N ASN A 146 26.53 -4.91 8.74
CA ASN A 146 26.24 -6.10 7.93
C ASN A 146 25.86 -5.80 6.46
N VAL A 147 25.75 -4.52 6.08
CA VAL A 147 25.33 -4.12 4.72
C VAL A 147 26.48 -4.22 3.71
N ASP A 148 27.74 -4.15 4.17
CA ASP A 148 28.94 -4.17 3.30
C ASP A 148 29.45 -5.59 2.97
N THR A 149 28.96 -6.64 3.63
CA THR A 149 29.55 -7.99 3.52
C THR A 149 29.03 -8.82 2.33
N GLN A 150 28.14 -8.28 1.51
CA GLN A 150 27.54 -8.99 0.36
C GLN A 150 28.27 -8.76 -0.98
N GLU A 151 29.42 -8.06 -0.98
CA GLU A 151 30.31 -7.98 -2.15
C GLU A 151 31.58 -8.81 -1.93
N LYS A 152 31.47 -10.14 -2.03
CA LYS A 152 32.61 -11.03 -2.31
C LYS A 152 32.22 -12.17 -3.23
#